data_AF-A0A2S4WLI7-F1
#
_entry.id   AF-A0A2S4WLI7-F1
#
_cell.length_a   1.000
_cell.length_b   1.000
_cell.length_c   1.000
_cell.angle_alpha   90.00
_cell.angle_beta   90.00
_cell.angle_gamma   90.00
#
_symmetry.space_group_name_H-M   'P 1'
#
loop_
_entity.id
_entity.type
_entity.pdbx_description
1 polymer ?
#
loop_
_entity_poly.entity_id
_entity_poly.type
_entity_poly.pdbx_seq_one_letter_code
_entity_poly.pdbx_strand_id
1 'polypeptide(L)'
;MSNSARDPVERSQEICQSGSISSNQSNEEIVPSSLGCVFILMKDSVVCAFEDMNQKYDFPPREQPPGAKDAHLPILDMATKSEILETLQFSLLPAIIKQILSLVKSVEDLEEEYPNPDVELTLGILSNLDQRLRNTVSLTVALADGSPLLDEKNDCRLEKMKSFRCSQLRSKIKGIVEWVANSLLQFFGSFMRSCAMAILGTDPAWAWEEAASRKQAIPKMAAGILSLIHDTIVWSLLSDWAIIRREWLMTVDRLDEFLEDLTKQAHPSSIQHRT
;
A
#
# COMPACT_ATOMS: atom_id res chain seq x y z
N MET A 1 -32.44 38.95 -80.35
CA MET A 1 -31.57 40.07 -79.91
C MET A 1 -30.12 39.70 -80.26
N SER A 2 -29.22 40.67 -80.33
CA SER A 2 -28.01 40.57 -81.17
C SER A 2 -26.87 39.71 -80.62
N ASN A 3 -26.11 39.11 -81.53
CA ASN A 3 -24.72 38.69 -81.28
C ASN A 3 -23.82 39.92 -81.09
N SER A 4 -22.78 39.81 -80.27
CA SER A 4 -21.39 40.12 -80.67
C SER A 4 -20.41 39.66 -79.61
N ALA A 5 -19.33 39.00 -80.01
CA ALA A 5 -18.14 38.87 -79.19
C ALA A 5 -17.35 40.20 -79.19
N ARG A 6 -16.46 40.38 -78.22
CA ARG A 6 -15.12 40.94 -78.48
C ARG A 6 -14.12 40.44 -77.43
N ASP A 7 -12.93 40.17 -77.91
CA ASP A 7 -11.80 39.50 -77.25
C ASP A 7 -10.51 40.29 -77.65
N PRO A 8 -9.26 39.82 -77.46
CA PRO A 8 -8.42 40.01 -76.26
C PRO A 8 -7.13 40.85 -76.57
N VAL A 9 -5.94 40.41 -76.10
CA VAL A 9 -4.56 40.91 -76.42
C VAL A 9 -4.17 42.20 -75.64
N GLU A 10 -2.95 42.47 -75.12
CA GLU A 10 -1.52 42.03 -75.29
C GLU A 10 -0.77 42.21 -73.91
N ARG A 11 0.41 41.69 -73.48
CA ARG A 11 1.51 40.71 -73.78
C ARG A 11 2.13 40.36 -72.37
N SER A 12 3.24 39.65 -72.05
CA SER A 12 4.36 38.85 -72.63
C SER A 12 4.91 37.95 -71.48
N GLN A 13 5.62 36.81 -71.66
CA GLN A 13 7.07 36.57 -71.92
C GLN A 13 8.05 37.29 -70.96
N GLU A 14 9.12 36.68 -70.42
CA GLU A 14 9.78 35.34 -70.53
C GLU A 14 10.42 34.96 -69.15
N ILE A 15 10.44 33.73 -68.63
CA ILE A 15 11.15 32.47 -68.98
C ILE A 15 12.69 32.51 -68.78
N CYS A 16 13.18 31.78 -67.75
CA CYS A 16 14.42 30.95 -67.67
C CYS A 16 14.62 30.47 -66.21
N GLN A 17 14.16 29.28 -65.81
CA GLN A 17 14.86 27.98 -65.84
C GLN A 17 16.20 27.88 -65.08
N SER A 18 16.19 27.13 -63.95
CA SER A 18 17.16 26.09 -63.51
C SER A 18 17.50 26.16 -62.01
N GLY A 19 17.31 25.07 -61.25
CA GLY A 19 17.69 25.02 -59.83
C GLY A 19 17.08 23.85 -59.01
N SER A 20 17.71 22.69 -59.11
CA SER A 20 17.69 21.47 -58.27
C SER A 20 16.73 21.30 -57.07
N ILE A 21 16.29 20.04 -56.89
CA ILE A 21 15.61 19.51 -55.71
C ILE A 21 16.52 19.60 -54.46
N SER A 22 15.96 20.07 -53.33
CA SER A 22 16.31 19.55 -52.01
C SER A 22 15.11 19.60 -51.08
N SER A 23 14.91 18.52 -50.32
CA SER A 23 13.94 18.44 -49.23
C SER A 23 14.29 19.40 -48.09
N ASN A 24 13.27 19.94 -47.45
CA ASN A 24 13.30 20.31 -46.04
C ASN A 24 11.91 20.04 -45.45
N GLN A 25 11.79 18.93 -44.73
CA GLN A 25 10.74 18.81 -43.72
C GLN A 25 11.09 19.79 -42.61
N SER A 26 10.17 20.66 -42.24
CA SER A 26 10.29 21.44 -41.01
C SER A 26 10.12 20.49 -39.83
N ASN A 27 11.24 19.98 -39.31
CA ASN A 27 11.27 19.35 -38.00
C ASN A 27 10.90 20.43 -36.97
N GLU A 28 9.62 20.54 -36.62
CA GLU A 28 9.25 21.02 -35.29
C GLU A 28 9.74 19.97 -34.30
N GLU A 29 10.96 20.19 -33.83
CA GLU A 29 11.57 19.44 -32.73
C GLU A 29 10.69 19.68 -31.50
N ILE A 30 9.82 18.71 -31.19
CA ILE A 30 8.98 18.73 -29.99
C ILE A 30 9.90 18.56 -28.79
N VAL A 31 10.51 19.67 -28.36
CA VAL A 31 11.23 19.78 -27.10
C VAL A 31 10.22 19.44 -26.00
N PRO A 32 10.39 18.32 -25.27
CA PRO A 32 9.53 18.03 -24.14
C PRO A 32 9.64 19.20 -23.15
N SER A 33 8.51 19.75 -22.71
CA SER A 33 8.55 20.83 -21.73
C SER A 33 9.33 20.33 -20.51
N SER A 34 10.27 21.14 -20.00
CA SER A 34 11.15 20.71 -18.90
C SER A 34 10.35 20.29 -17.66
N LEU A 35 9.20 20.94 -17.45
CA LEU A 35 8.15 20.55 -16.50
C LEU A 35 7.67 19.10 -16.70
N GLY A 36 7.37 18.68 -17.93
CA GLY A 36 6.93 17.32 -18.24
C GLY A 36 7.98 16.25 -17.91
N CYS A 37 9.25 16.47 -18.30
CA CYS A 37 10.33 15.56 -17.94
C CYS A 37 10.59 15.50 -16.43
N VAL A 38 10.50 16.62 -15.71
CA VAL A 38 10.58 16.65 -14.24
C VAL A 38 9.40 15.90 -13.61
N PHE A 39 8.19 16.04 -14.14
CA PHE A 39 7.00 15.35 -13.65
C PHE A 39 7.12 13.82 -13.81
N ILE A 40 7.66 13.35 -14.94
CA ILE A 40 7.93 11.92 -15.18
C ILE A 40 8.95 11.42 -14.14
N LEU A 41 10.13 12.06 -14.05
CA LEU A 41 11.20 11.63 -13.15
C LEU A 41 10.80 11.66 -11.66
N MET A 42 9.99 12.63 -11.23
CA MET A 42 9.44 12.67 -9.87
C MET A 42 8.37 11.59 -9.63
N LYS A 43 7.60 11.20 -10.65
CA LYS A 43 6.53 10.20 -10.52
C LYS A 43 7.06 8.77 -10.56
N ASP A 44 8.11 8.51 -11.34
CA ASP A 44 8.86 7.26 -11.28
C ASP A 44 9.44 7.05 -9.87
N SER A 45 9.93 8.12 -9.21
CA SER A 45 10.41 8.07 -7.82
C SER A 45 9.34 7.60 -6.81
N VAL A 46 8.06 7.90 -7.04
CA VAL A 46 6.95 7.36 -6.21
C VAL A 46 6.80 5.85 -6.40
N VAL A 47 6.85 5.39 -7.65
CA VAL A 47 6.73 3.97 -7.99
C VAL A 47 7.92 3.19 -7.40
N CYS A 48 9.14 3.69 -7.56
CA CYS A 48 10.33 3.12 -6.94
C CYS A 48 10.24 3.14 -5.41
N ALA A 49 9.72 4.20 -4.77
CA ALA A 49 9.57 4.24 -3.31
C ALA A 49 8.62 3.15 -2.78
N PHE A 50 7.53 2.84 -3.49
CA PHE A 50 6.66 1.71 -3.16
C PHE A 50 7.37 0.36 -3.34
N GLU A 51 8.10 0.18 -4.44
CA GLU A 51 8.78 -1.08 -4.77
C GLU A 51 9.98 -1.35 -3.83
N ASP A 52 10.72 -0.32 -3.43
CA ASP A 52 11.75 -0.35 -2.39
C ASP A 52 11.17 -0.77 -1.04
N MET A 53 10.05 -0.16 -0.60
CA MET A 53 9.42 -0.48 0.68
C MET A 53 8.99 -1.95 0.75
N ASN A 54 8.55 -2.53 -0.37
CA ASN A 54 8.09 -3.92 -0.42
C ASN A 54 9.19 -4.97 -0.18
N GLN A 55 10.47 -4.59 -0.31
CA GLN A 55 11.61 -5.51 -0.12
C GLN A 55 12.42 -5.22 1.16
N LYS A 56 11.98 -4.25 1.98
CA LYS A 56 12.80 -3.59 3.02
C LYS A 56 12.68 -4.16 4.43
N TYR A 57 11.61 -4.90 4.71
CA TYR A 57 11.18 -5.23 6.07
C TYR A 57 11.52 -6.68 6.46
N ASP A 58 12.77 -6.91 6.84
CA ASP A 58 13.20 -8.23 7.31
C ASP A 58 12.65 -8.56 8.72
N PHE A 59 12.17 -9.79 8.86
CA PHE A 59 11.85 -10.43 10.14
C PHE A 59 12.59 -11.77 10.16
N PRO A 60 13.79 -11.85 10.78
CA PRO A 60 14.62 -13.04 10.71
C PRO A 60 13.88 -14.32 11.18
N PRO A 61 14.16 -15.49 10.57
CA PRO A 61 13.63 -16.77 11.01
C PRO A 61 13.95 -17.08 12.47
N ARG A 62 13.06 -17.80 13.16
CA ARG A 62 13.29 -18.27 14.55
C ARG A 62 14.14 -19.54 14.64
N GLU A 63 14.73 -19.98 13.53
CA GLU A 63 15.44 -21.25 13.44
C GLU A 63 16.89 -21.16 13.91
N GLN A 64 17.10 -21.38 15.21
CA GLN A 64 18.27 -22.10 15.69
C GLN A 64 17.93 -22.86 16.99
N PRO A 65 18.47 -24.08 17.20
CA PRO A 65 18.40 -24.73 18.50
C PRO A 65 19.13 -23.90 19.58
N PRO A 66 18.96 -24.18 20.88
CA PRO A 66 19.60 -23.43 21.99
C PRO A 66 21.12 -23.73 22.11
N GLY A 67 21.86 -23.55 21.02
CA GLY A 67 23.26 -23.94 20.83
C GLY A 67 24.16 -22.82 20.27
N ALA A 68 23.61 -21.65 19.96
CA ALA A 68 24.37 -20.41 19.80
C ALA A 68 23.52 -19.23 20.31
N LYS A 69 24.09 -18.42 21.20
CA LYS A 69 23.57 -17.07 21.43
C LYS A 69 24.19 -16.20 20.34
N ASP A 70 23.39 -15.68 19.42
CA ASP A 70 23.88 -14.71 18.45
C ASP A 70 24.43 -13.50 19.21
N ALA A 71 25.73 -13.24 19.04
CA ALA A 71 26.45 -12.19 19.75
C ALA A 71 26.03 -10.77 19.32
N HIS A 72 25.24 -10.65 18.24
CA HIS A 72 24.72 -9.38 17.72
C HIS A 72 23.38 -8.96 18.34
N LEU A 73 22.67 -9.85 19.05
CA LEU A 73 21.41 -9.51 19.71
C LEU A 73 21.67 -8.72 21.01
N PRO A 74 21.13 -7.49 21.16
CA PRO A 74 21.36 -6.68 22.35
C PRO A 74 20.80 -7.35 23.60
N ILE A 75 21.52 -7.23 24.71
CA ILE A 75 21.03 -7.61 26.04
C ILE A 75 20.16 -6.46 26.56
N LEU A 76 18.85 -6.69 26.58
CA LEU A 76 17.82 -5.76 27.00
C LEU A 76 17.25 -6.19 28.35
N ASP A 77 17.15 -5.27 29.30
CA ASP A 77 16.48 -5.56 30.58
C ASP A 77 14.95 -5.51 30.48
N MET A 78 14.28 -5.92 31.55
CA MET A 78 12.82 -5.98 31.60
C MET A 78 12.14 -4.59 31.57
N ALA A 79 12.81 -3.53 32.03
CA ALA A 79 12.28 -2.17 31.96
C ALA A 79 12.27 -1.69 30.51
N THR A 80 13.41 -1.85 29.82
CA THR A 80 13.57 -1.52 28.40
C THR A 80 12.62 -2.34 27.51
N LYS A 81 12.39 -3.63 27.81
CA LYS A 81 11.36 -4.44 27.11
C LYS A 81 9.95 -3.90 27.34
N SER A 82 9.64 -3.34 28.52
CA SER A 82 8.36 -2.68 28.78
C SER A 82 8.21 -1.37 28.01
N GLU A 83 9.25 -0.51 28.03
CA GLU A 83 9.28 0.74 27.27
C GLU A 83 9.11 0.51 25.75
N ILE A 84 9.68 -0.59 25.22
CA ILE A 84 9.46 -1.01 23.83
C ILE A 84 8.00 -1.41 23.58
N LEU A 85 7.39 -2.23 24.45
CA LEU A 85 5.99 -2.61 24.27
C LEU A 85 5.06 -1.39 24.30
N GLU A 86 5.27 -0.47 25.24
CA GLU A 86 4.50 0.76 25.36
C GLU A 86 4.72 1.68 24.14
N THR A 87 5.95 1.76 23.62
CA THR A 87 6.27 2.49 22.38
C THR A 87 5.56 1.89 21.17
N LEU A 88 5.48 0.56 21.06
CA LEU A 88 4.71 -0.11 20.01
C LEU A 88 3.20 0.17 20.16
N GLN A 89 2.65 0.03 21.37
CA GLN A 89 1.23 0.17 21.69
C GLN A 89 0.69 1.59 21.51
N PHE A 90 1.38 2.59 22.05
CA PHE A 90 0.84 3.95 22.21
C PHE A 90 1.44 4.97 21.25
N SER A 91 2.58 4.66 20.61
CA SER A 91 3.26 5.58 19.68
C SER A 91 3.30 5.05 18.25
N LEU A 92 3.91 3.89 18.00
CA LEU A 92 4.20 3.44 16.64
C LEU A 92 2.98 2.88 15.89
N LEU A 93 2.23 1.94 16.46
CA LEU A 93 1.03 1.41 15.80
C LEU A 93 -0.04 2.50 15.57
N PRO A 94 -0.32 3.42 16.53
CA PRO A 94 -1.17 4.59 16.28
C PRO A 94 -0.60 5.59 15.26
N ALA A 95 0.72 5.71 15.12
CA ALA A 95 1.33 6.53 14.07
C ALA A 95 1.15 5.91 12.68
N ILE A 96 1.25 4.58 12.54
CA ILE A 96 0.99 3.86 11.28
C ILE A 96 -0.48 4.04 10.86
N ILE A 97 -1.44 3.91 11.80
CA ILE A 97 -2.85 4.23 11.57
C ILE A 97 -3.02 5.64 10.97
N LYS A 98 -2.36 6.65 11.55
CA LYS A 98 -2.43 8.03 11.05
C LYS A 98 -1.86 8.17 9.63
N GLN A 99 -0.73 7.55 9.32
CA GLN A 99 -0.15 7.60 7.97
C GLN A 99 -1.03 6.89 6.92
N ILE A 100 -1.62 5.74 7.26
CA ILE A 100 -2.57 5.05 6.39
C ILE A 100 -3.81 5.93 6.12
N LEU A 101 -4.36 6.56 7.14
CA LEU A 101 -5.51 7.49 6.99
C LEU A 101 -5.14 8.72 6.15
N SER A 102 -3.95 9.29 6.32
CA SER A 102 -3.47 10.37 5.44
C SER A 102 -3.33 9.93 3.98
N LEU A 103 -2.81 8.72 3.74
CA LEU A 103 -2.62 8.18 2.40
C LEU A 103 -3.98 7.89 1.71
N VAL A 104 -4.93 7.29 2.43
CA VAL A 104 -6.32 7.10 1.96
C VAL A 104 -6.96 8.45 1.62
N LYS A 105 -6.89 9.42 2.53
CA LYS A 105 -7.49 10.74 2.32
C LYS A 105 -6.90 11.46 1.10
N SER A 106 -5.59 11.34 0.84
CA SER A 106 -4.95 11.93 -0.34
C SER A 106 -5.43 11.37 -1.68
N VAL A 107 -6.22 10.29 -1.67
CA VAL A 107 -6.89 9.71 -2.84
C VAL A 107 -8.41 9.90 -2.79
N GLU A 108 -9.03 9.94 -1.61
CA GLU A 108 -10.46 10.27 -1.45
C GLU A 108 -10.78 11.73 -1.82
N ASP A 109 -9.90 12.69 -1.48
CA ASP A 109 -10.07 14.11 -1.77
C ASP A 109 -9.92 14.47 -3.28
N LEU A 110 -9.61 13.50 -4.16
CA LEU A 110 -9.41 13.72 -5.60
C LEU A 110 -10.72 13.67 -6.39
N GLU A 111 -10.73 14.23 -7.61
CA GLU A 111 -11.81 14.05 -8.58
C GLU A 111 -12.01 12.57 -8.98
N GLU A 112 -13.21 12.21 -9.43
CA GLU A 112 -13.54 10.81 -9.80
C GLU A 112 -13.13 10.45 -11.23
N GLU A 113 -13.33 11.35 -12.19
CA GLU A 113 -13.13 11.09 -13.63
C GLU A 113 -11.64 11.24 -14.04
N TYR A 114 -10.96 12.27 -13.51
CA TYR A 114 -9.57 12.60 -13.86
C TYR A 114 -8.67 12.78 -12.62
N PRO A 115 -8.53 11.79 -11.74
CA PRO A 115 -7.76 11.91 -10.50
C PRO A 115 -6.28 12.28 -10.75
N ASN A 116 -5.89 13.49 -10.35
CA ASN A 116 -4.51 13.98 -10.42
C ASN A 116 -3.86 14.04 -9.01
N PRO A 117 -3.23 12.96 -8.54
CA PRO A 117 -2.68 12.87 -7.18
C PRO A 117 -1.42 13.73 -6.98
N ASP A 118 -1.33 14.39 -5.82
CA ASP A 118 -0.15 15.14 -5.40
C ASP A 118 1.02 14.20 -5.09
N VAL A 119 2.05 14.28 -5.94
CA VAL A 119 3.28 13.48 -5.87
C VAL A 119 4.13 13.85 -4.65
N GLU A 120 4.25 15.13 -4.28
CA GLU A 120 5.11 15.57 -3.19
C GLU A 120 4.48 15.21 -1.84
N LEU A 121 3.18 15.46 -1.68
CA LEU A 121 2.41 15.04 -0.50
C LEU A 121 2.42 13.51 -0.34
N THR A 122 2.29 12.76 -1.44
CA THR A 122 2.40 11.29 -1.42
C THR A 122 3.79 10.86 -0.92
N LEU A 123 4.88 11.37 -1.50
CA LEU A 123 6.24 11.06 -1.05
C LEU A 123 6.47 11.41 0.43
N GLY A 124 5.91 12.54 0.89
CA GLY A 124 5.95 12.95 2.29
C GLY A 124 5.29 11.94 3.24
N ILE A 125 4.12 11.41 2.87
CA ILE A 125 3.42 10.38 3.66
C ILE A 125 4.19 9.05 3.62
N LEU A 126 4.70 8.64 2.45
CA LEU A 126 5.45 7.38 2.29
C LEU A 126 6.75 7.37 3.07
N SER A 127 7.53 8.46 3.04
CA SER A 127 8.76 8.62 3.82
C SER A 127 8.49 8.50 5.33
N ASN A 128 7.41 9.12 5.82
CA ASN A 128 6.97 8.98 7.20
C ASN A 128 6.54 7.54 7.52
N LEU A 129 5.72 6.92 6.66
CA LEU A 129 5.24 5.55 6.84
C LEU A 129 6.40 4.55 6.89
N ASP A 130 7.36 4.62 5.96
CA ASP A 130 8.55 3.77 5.92
C ASP A 130 9.36 3.88 7.22
N GLN A 131 9.61 5.10 7.71
CA GLN A 131 10.34 5.28 8.95
C GLN A 131 9.58 4.72 10.17
N ARG A 132 8.23 4.77 10.19
CA ARG A 132 7.44 4.12 11.25
C ARG A 132 7.47 2.60 11.12
N LEU A 133 7.36 2.04 9.91
CA LEU A 133 7.45 0.60 9.67
C LEU A 133 8.84 0.07 10.09
N ARG A 134 9.95 0.67 9.61
CA ARG A 134 11.32 0.30 10.01
C ARG A 134 11.53 0.33 11.53
N ASN A 135 11.06 1.38 12.21
CA ASN A 135 11.13 1.45 13.67
C ASN A 135 10.29 0.35 14.34
N THR A 136 9.10 0.08 13.82
CA THR A 136 8.19 -0.95 14.37
C THR A 136 8.77 -2.35 14.22
N VAL A 137 9.35 -2.68 13.05
CA VAL A 137 10.07 -3.95 12.81
C VAL A 137 11.24 -4.10 13.78
N SER A 138 12.13 -3.09 13.84
CA SER A 138 13.33 -3.11 14.68
C SER A 138 13.00 -3.31 16.17
N LEU A 139 12.05 -2.54 16.71
CA LEU A 139 11.61 -2.69 18.09
C LEU A 139 10.91 -4.04 18.36
N THR A 140 10.18 -4.57 17.38
CA THR A 140 9.51 -5.88 17.51
C THR A 140 10.51 -7.04 17.54
N VAL A 141 11.58 -6.97 16.74
CA VAL A 141 12.71 -7.91 16.79
C VAL A 141 13.41 -7.83 18.15
N ALA A 142 13.74 -6.62 18.62
CA ALA A 142 14.38 -6.40 19.92
C ALA A 142 13.53 -6.89 21.11
N LEU A 143 12.20 -6.77 21.04
CA LEU A 143 11.28 -7.27 22.06
C LEU A 143 11.19 -8.81 22.06
N ALA A 144 10.93 -9.39 20.90
CA ALA A 144 10.54 -10.80 20.77
C ALA A 144 11.74 -11.77 20.73
N ASP A 145 12.88 -11.34 20.21
CA ASP A 145 14.05 -12.19 19.98
C ASP A 145 15.32 -11.64 20.65
N GLY A 146 15.29 -10.40 21.16
CA GLY A 146 16.40 -9.78 21.90
C GLY A 146 16.73 -10.50 23.21
N SER A 147 18.02 -10.53 23.56
CA SER A 147 18.55 -11.21 24.75
C SER A 147 18.13 -10.48 26.04
N PRO A 148 17.95 -11.15 27.19
CA PRO A 148 17.79 -12.59 27.31
C PRO A 148 16.46 -13.02 26.68
N LEU A 149 16.50 -14.14 25.95
CA LEU A 149 15.30 -14.90 25.63
C LEU A 149 14.68 -15.36 26.95
N LEU A 150 13.38 -15.16 27.09
CA LEU A 150 12.68 -15.32 28.35
C LEU A 150 12.36 -16.81 28.57
N ASP A 151 12.85 -17.37 29.66
CA ASP A 151 12.70 -18.79 29.98
C ASP A 151 11.22 -19.17 30.11
N GLU A 152 10.74 -20.00 29.19
CA GLU A 152 9.37 -20.49 29.12
C GLU A 152 8.95 -21.24 30.39
N LYS A 153 9.91 -21.76 31.17
CA LYS A 153 9.65 -22.43 32.45
C LYS A 153 9.46 -21.47 33.64
N ASN A 154 9.76 -20.18 33.46
CA ASN A 154 9.68 -19.15 34.50
C ASN A 154 8.89 -17.89 34.08
N ASP A 155 8.14 -17.95 32.97
CA ASP A 155 7.46 -16.79 32.38
C ASP A 155 6.32 -16.20 33.25
N CYS A 156 5.87 -16.95 34.26
CA CYS A 156 4.58 -16.71 34.90
C CYS A 156 4.47 -15.37 35.65
N ARG A 157 5.62 -14.74 35.96
CA ARG A 157 5.71 -13.42 36.61
C ARG A 157 5.97 -12.25 35.65
N LEU A 158 6.02 -12.50 34.34
CA LEU A 158 6.38 -11.52 33.31
C LEU A 158 5.17 -10.82 32.66
N GLU A 159 3.95 -11.16 33.08
CA GLU A 159 2.68 -10.59 32.61
C GLU A 159 2.59 -10.43 31.07
N LYS A 160 2.66 -9.19 30.56
CA LYS A 160 2.59 -8.89 29.11
C LYS A 160 3.87 -9.25 28.34
N MET A 161 5.00 -9.43 29.02
CA MET A 161 6.31 -9.70 28.43
C MET A 161 6.57 -11.19 28.17
N LYS A 162 5.64 -12.08 28.49
CA LYS A 162 5.79 -13.53 28.27
C LYS A 162 6.28 -13.89 26.87
N SER A 163 7.09 -14.95 26.75
CA SER A 163 7.64 -15.41 25.46
C SER A 163 6.55 -15.59 24.40
N PHE A 164 5.44 -16.23 24.77
CA PHE A 164 4.24 -16.37 23.92
C PHE A 164 3.64 -15.03 23.51
N ARG A 165 3.49 -14.07 24.44
CA ARG A 165 2.91 -12.74 24.15
C ARG A 165 3.77 -11.96 23.16
N CYS A 166 5.08 -11.96 23.35
CA CYS A 166 6.02 -11.30 22.45
C CYS A 166 6.10 -12.01 21.08
N SER A 167 6.06 -13.35 21.04
CA SER A 167 6.02 -14.14 19.81
C SER A 167 4.77 -13.86 18.98
N GLN A 168 3.59 -13.87 19.60
CA GLN A 168 2.33 -13.60 18.92
C GLN A 168 2.22 -12.12 18.48
N LEU A 169 2.80 -11.18 19.25
CA LEU A 169 2.91 -9.78 18.84
C LEU A 169 3.85 -9.64 17.62
N ARG A 170 4.98 -10.35 17.57
CA ARG A 170 5.87 -10.44 16.40
C ARG A 170 5.10 -10.92 15.17
N SER A 171 4.35 -12.02 15.28
CA SER A 171 3.55 -12.55 14.15
C SER A 171 2.48 -11.57 13.67
N LYS A 172 1.76 -10.90 14.59
CA LYS A 172 0.73 -9.90 14.25
C LYS A 172 1.34 -8.66 13.57
N ILE A 173 2.44 -8.14 14.10
CA ILE A 173 3.14 -6.97 13.53
C ILE A 173 3.78 -7.31 12.19
N LYS A 174 4.38 -8.51 12.03
CA LYS A 174 4.86 -8.99 10.73
C LYS A 174 3.74 -8.97 9.70
N GLY A 175 2.57 -9.54 10.03
CA GLY A 175 1.39 -9.49 9.17
C GLY A 175 0.94 -8.06 8.83
N ILE A 176 0.92 -7.13 9.80
CA ILE A 176 0.60 -5.71 9.54
C ILE A 176 1.58 -5.11 8.50
N VAL A 177 2.89 -5.33 8.68
CA VAL A 177 3.92 -4.80 7.79
C VAL A 177 3.82 -5.41 6.38
N GLU A 178 3.61 -6.73 6.29
CA GLU A 178 3.42 -7.45 5.03
C GLU A 178 2.16 -6.98 4.29
N TRP A 179 1.04 -6.74 4.97
CA TRP A 179 -0.20 -6.26 4.35
C TRP A 179 -0.14 -4.78 3.95
N VAL A 180 0.53 -3.93 4.73
CA VAL A 180 0.80 -2.54 4.32
C VAL A 180 1.63 -2.54 3.04
N ALA A 181 2.77 -3.22 3.03
CA ALA A 181 3.66 -3.27 1.88
C ALA A 181 3.03 -3.98 0.67
N ASN A 182 2.83 -5.29 0.77
CA ASN A 182 2.49 -6.13 -0.38
C ASN A 182 1.06 -5.94 -0.90
N SER A 183 0.16 -5.30 -0.13
CA SER A 183 -1.22 -5.05 -0.57
C SER A 183 -1.50 -3.55 -0.72
N LEU A 184 -1.40 -2.76 0.36
CA LEU A 184 -1.80 -1.35 0.30
C LEU A 184 -0.90 -0.54 -0.64
N LEU A 185 0.42 -0.59 -0.42
CA LEU A 185 1.39 0.16 -1.22
C LEU A 185 1.43 -0.31 -2.68
N GLN A 186 1.24 -1.61 -2.94
CA GLN A 186 1.15 -2.11 -4.32
C GLN A 186 -0.06 -1.52 -5.07
N PHE A 187 -1.24 -1.43 -4.42
CA PHE A 187 -2.43 -0.84 -5.04
C PHE A 187 -2.30 0.68 -5.22
N PHE A 188 -1.71 1.40 -4.25
CA PHE A 188 -1.41 2.83 -4.41
C PHE A 188 -0.39 3.08 -5.53
N GLY A 189 0.68 2.29 -5.64
CA GLY A 189 1.63 2.38 -6.75
C GLY A 189 0.98 2.10 -8.10
N SER A 190 0.06 1.15 -8.15
CA SER A 190 -0.73 0.86 -9.35
C SER A 190 -1.65 2.01 -9.72
N PHE A 191 -2.38 2.59 -8.75
CA PHE A 191 -3.18 3.81 -8.95
C PHE A 191 -2.34 4.98 -9.49
N MET A 192 -1.22 5.30 -8.85
CA MET A 192 -0.32 6.37 -9.27
C MET A 192 0.20 6.16 -10.70
N ARG A 193 0.53 4.90 -11.05
CA ARG A 193 1.00 4.49 -12.38
C ARG A 193 -0.11 4.65 -13.44
N SER A 194 -1.34 4.23 -13.16
CA SER A 194 -2.47 4.41 -14.09
C SER A 194 -2.78 5.89 -14.33
N CYS A 195 -2.81 6.72 -13.28
CA CYS A 195 -2.87 8.18 -13.41
C CYS A 195 -1.68 8.76 -14.20
N ALA A 196 -0.51 8.11 -14.24
CA ALA A 196 0.61 8.55 -15.07
C ALA A 196 0.37 8.25 -16.55
N MET A 197 0.01 7.00 -16.87
CA MET A 197 -0.23 6.56 -18.25
C MET A 197 -1.41 7.30 -18.90
N ALA A 198 -2.40 7.69 -18.11
CA ALA A 198 -3.52 8.49 -18.56
C ALA A 198 -3.15 9.95 -18.87
N ILE A 199 -2.41 10.62 -17.98
CA ILE A 199 -1.92 12.00 -18.18
C ILE A 199 -0.91 12.08 -19.34
N LEU A 200 -0.09 11.04 -19.54
CA LEU A 200 0.89 10.96 -20.63
C LEU A 200 0.28 10.49 -21.96
N GLY A 201 -1.00 10.12 -21.99
CA GLY A 201 -1.73 9.78 -23.22
C GLY A 201 -1.30 8.48 -23.92
N THR A 202 -0.52 7.61 -23.26
CA THR A 202 0.00 6.36 -23.84
C THR A 202 -1.13 5.44 -24.31
N ASP A 203 -2.17 5.32 -23.49
CA ASP A 203 -3.54 4.97 -23.84
C ASP A 203 -4.40 5.43 -22.64
N PRO A 204 -5.18 6.52 -22.77
CA PRO A 204 -5.77 7.17 -21.61
C PRO A 204 -7.09 6.54 -21.11
N ALA A 205 -7.79 5.77 -21.93
CA ALA A 205 -9.16 5.33 -21.61
C ALA A 205 -9.16 4.25 -20.51
N TRP A 206 -8.48 3.12 -20.75
CA TRP A 206 -8.32 2.07 -19.72
C TRP A 206 -7.55 2.59 -18.50
N ALA A 207 -6.64 3.55 -18.69
CA ALA A 207 -5.80 4.06 -17.62
C ALA A 207 -6.59 4.92 -16.62
N TRP A 208 -7.60 5.68 -17.08
CA TRP A 208 -8.56 6.33 -16.18
C TRP A 208 -9.54 5.34 -15.54
N GLU A 209 -10.03 4.34 -16.29
CA GLU A 209 -10.90 3.28 -15.74
C GLU A 209 -10.20 2.49 -14.60
N GLU A 210 -8.95 2.08 -14.84
CA GLU A 210 -8.10 1.41 -13.85
C GLU A 210 -7.75 2.32 -12.68
N ALA A 211 -7.48 3.62 -12.91
CA ALA A 211 -7.28 4.58 -11.82
C ALA A 211 -8.53 4.73 -10.93
N ALA A 212 -9.71 4.87 -11.52
CA ALA A 212 -10.98 4.94 -10.79
C ALA A 212 -11.28 3.64 -10.02
N SER A 213 -11.02 2.48 -10.64
CA SER A 213 -11.12 1.15 -10.01
C SER A 213 -10.21 1.02 -8.78
N ARG A 214 -8.93 1.39 -8.90
CA ARG A 214 -7.97 1.37 -7.78
C ARG A 214 -8.35 2.39 -6.69
N LYS A 215 -8.80 3.60 -7.05
CA LYS A 215 -9.33 4.62 -6.13
C LYS A 215 -10.45 4.05 -5.24
N GLN A 216 -11.40 3.31 -5.82
CA GLN A 216 -12.51 2.69 -5.08
C GLN A 216 -12.10 1.44 -4.26
N ALA A 217 -10.95 0.82 -4.54
CA ALA A 217 -10.43 -0.33 -3.80
C ALA A 217 -9.58 0.09 -2.59
N ILE A 218 -8.85 1.20 -2.69
CA ILE A 218 -7.90 1.72 -1.68
C ILE A 218 -8.51 1.83 -0.27
N PRO A 219 -9.66 2.48 -0.03
CA PRO A 219 -10.23 2.61 1.30
C PRO A 219 -10.65 1.27 1.91
N LYS A 220 -11.08 0.32 1.08
CA LYS A 220 -11.58 -1.01 1.51
C LYS A 220 -10.45 -1.88 2.08
N MET A 221 -9.27 -1.89 1.43
CA MET A 221 -8.11 -2.59 1.97
C MET A 221 -7.52 -1.87 3.19
N ALA A 222 -7.49 -0.53 3.17
CA ALA A 222 -7.04 0.26 4.30
C ALA A 222 -7.89 -0.02 5.54
N ALA A 223 -9.22 -0.10 5.43
CA ALA A 223 -10.10 -0.46 6.54
C ALA A 223 -9.75 -1.83 7.16
N GLY A 224 -9.44 -2.84 6.35
CA GLY A 224 -8.98 -4.15 6.83
C GLY A 224 -7.67 -4.08 7.62
N ILE A 225 -6.69 -3.33 7.10
CA ILE A 225 -5.38 -3.14 7.75
C ILE A 225 -5.52 -2.31 9.03
N LEU A 226 -6.30 -1.24 9.01
CA LEU A 226 -6.60 -0.42 10.19
C LEU A 226 -7.27 -1.24 11.29
N SER A 227 -8.22 -2.12 10.93
CA SER A 227 -8.82 -3.09 11.85
C SER A 227 -7.77 -4.02 12.45
N LEU A 228 -6.90 -4.63 11.63
CA LEU A 228 -5.81 -5.50 12.10
C LEU A 228 -4.83 -4.79 13.06
N ILE A 229 -4.52 -3.52 12.83
CA ILE A 229 -3.68 -2.72 13.73
C ILE A 229 -4.42 -2.44 15.05
N HIS A 230 -5.68 -2.00 14.99
CA HIS A 230 -6.51 -1.78 16.18
C HIS A 230 -6.65 -3.05 17.02
N ASP A 231 -6.92 -4.20 16.39
CA ASP A 231 -7.02 -5.49 17.07
C ASP A 231 -5.70 -5.94 17.68
N THR A 232 -4.56 -5.63 17.03
CA THR A 232 -3.23 -5.93 17.57
C THR A 232 -2.91 -5.07 18.79
N ILE A 233 -3.24 -3.77 18.76
CA ILE A 233 -3.15 -2.88 19.94
C ILE A 233 -4.02 -3.45 21.07
N VAL A 234 -5.32 -3.69 20.83
CA VAL A 234 -6.25 -4.22 21.85
C VAL A 234 -5.75 -5.56 22.42
N TRP A 235 -5.42 -6.54 21.56
CA TRP A 235 -4.92 -7.85 21.98
C TRP A 235 -3.64 -7.76 22.81
N SER A 236 -2.75 -6.82 22.51
CA SER A 236 -1.52 -6.60 23.30
C SER A 236 -1.77 -5.94 24.67
N LEU A 237 -2.91 -5.24 24.85
CA LEU A 237 -3.30 -4.62 26.12
C LEU A 237 -4.04 -5.60 27.06
N LEU A 238 -4.69 -6.64 26.52
CA LEU A 238 -5.42 -7.66 27.29
C LEU A 238 -4.54 -8.42 28.33
N SER A 239 -5.18 -9.00 29.33
CA SER A 239 -4.61 -10.06 30.16
C SER A 239 -4.77 -11.42 29.48
N ASP A 240 -3.93 -12.41 29.85
CA ASP A 240 -3.95 -13.76 29.25
C ASP A 240 -5.34 -14.40 29.29
N TRP A 241 -6.07 -14.24 30.40
CA TRP A 241 -7.45 -14.73 30.54
C TRP A 241 -8.42 -14.06 29.56
N ALA A 242 -8.27 -12.76 29.30
CA ALA A 242 -9.11 -12.04 28.35
C ALA A 242 -8.79 -12.43 26.89
N ILE A 243 -7.53 -12.79 26.59
CA ILE A 243 -7.15 -13.38 25.29
C ILE A 243 -7.83 -14.74 25.12
N ILE A 244 -7.63 -15.65 26.08
CA ILE A 244 -8.21 -17.00 26.05
C ILE A 244 -9.73 -16.93 25.92
N ARG A 245 -10.39 -16.01 26.65
CA ARG A 245 -11.85 -15.80 26.54
C ARG A 245 -12.25 -15.26 25.16
N ARG A 246 -11.49 -14.35 24.55
CA ARG A 246 -11.78 -13.83 23.20
C ARG A 246 -11.60 -14.93 22.15
N GLU A 247 -10.50 -15.67 22.20
CA GLU A 247 -10.17 -16.73 21.25
C GLU A 247 -11.12 -17.93 21.40
N TRP A 248 -11.58 -18.24 22.62
CA TRP A 248 -12.65 -19.20 22.88
C TRP A 248 -13.99 -18.76 22.26
N LEU A 249 -14.45 -17.54 22.52
CA LEU A 249 -15.71 -17.04 21.97
C LEU A 249 -15.71 -17.06 20.44
N MET A 250 -14.69 -16.49 19.79
CA MET A 250 -14.55 -16.53 18.32
C MET A 250 -14.48 -17.96 17.74
N THR A 251 -14.11 -18.95 18.55
CA THR A 251 -14.13 -20.37 18.16
C THR A 251 -15.53 -20.98 18.31
N VAL A 252 -16.26 -20.63 19.38
CA VAL A 252 -17.66 -21.06 19.59
C VAL A 252 -18.57 -20.44 18.53
N ASP A 253 -18.52 -19.12 18.34
CA ASP A 253 -19.35 -18.40 17.36
C ASP A 253 -19.23 -19.04 15.96
N ARG A 254 -18.00 -19.38 15.54
CA ARG A 254 -17.72 -20.03 14.26
C ARG A 254 -18.14 -21.50 14.19
N LEU A 255 -18.14 -22.21 15.32
CA LEU A 255 -18.68 -23.58 15.38
C LEU A 255 -20.20 -23.56 15.26
N ASP A 256 -20.86 -22.58 15.87
CA ASP A 256 -22.31 -22.39 15.75
C ASP A 256 -22.71 -22.01 14.32
N GLU A 257 -21.96 -21.14 13.63
CA GLU A 257 -22.11 -20.88 12.18
C GLU A 257 -22.03 -22.18 11.35
N PHE A 258 -21.01 -23.00 11.57
CA PHE A 258 -20.86 -24.29 10.85
C PHE A 258 -21.97 -25.29 11.18
N LEU A 259 -22.44 -25.34 12.44
CA LEU A 259 -23.53 -26.22 12.86
C LEU A 259 -24.87 -25.78 12.28
N GLU A 260 -25.13 -24.47 12.20
CA GLU A 260 -26.28 -23.94 11.48
C GLU A 260 -26.27 -24.36 10.01
N ASP A 261 -25.14 -24.17 9.31
CA ASP A 261 -25.05 -24.46 7.88
C ASP A 261 -25.13 -25.96 7.57
N LEU A 262 -24.57 -26.82 8.43
CA LEU A 262 -24.79 -28.26 8.36
C LEU A 262 -26.25 -28.63 8.63
N THR A 263 -26.94 -27.93 9.55
CA THR A 263 -28.37 -28.17 9.83
C THR A 263 -29.25 -27.74 8.65
N LYS A 264 -28.96 -26.60 8.01
CA LYS A 264 -29.61 -26.13 6.78
C LYS A 264 -29.43 -27.15 5.65
N GLN A 265 -28.23 -27.73 5.50
CA GLN A 265 -27.93 -28.76 4.49
C GLN A 265 -28.57 -30.13 4.81
N ALA A 266 -28.73 -30.49 6.09
CA ALA A 266 -29.36 -31.73 6.52
C ALA A 266 -30.89 -31.71 6.41
N HIS A 267 -31.52 -30.52 6.39
CA HIS A 267 -32.97 -30.33 6.37
C HIS A 267 -33.46 -29.41 5.23
N PRO A 268 -33.12 -29.69 3.94
CA PRO A 268 -33.36 -28.77 2.83
C PRO A 268 -34.83 -28.68 2.36
N SER A 269 -35.78 -29.34 3.03
CA SER A 269 -37.14 -29.57 2.49
C SER A 269 -38.29 -29.35 3.46
N SER A 270 -38.04 -28.84 4.67
CA SER A 270 -39.09 -28.68 5.71
C SER A 270 -39.87 -27.36 5.66
N ILE A 271 -39.42 -26.37 4.87
CA ILE A 271 -40.03 -25.02 4.80
C ILE A 271 -41.10 -24.93 3.68
N GLN A 272 -41.14 -25.89 2.76
CA GLN A 272 -41.97 -25.78 1.54
C GLN A 272 -43.27 -26.60 1.58
N HIS A 273 -44.10 -26.41 2.63
CA HIS A 273 -45.56 -26.58 2.54
C HIS A 273 -46.29 -26.00 3.78
N ARG A 274 -46.61 -24.70 3.75
CA ARG A 274 -47.74 -24.10 4.49
C ARG A 274 -48.14 -22.73 3.92
N THR A 275 -48.85 -22.79 2.80
CA THR A 275 -49.85 -21.79 2.37
C THR A 275 -51.22 -22.34 2.73
#